data_AF-A0A933DLD8-F1
#
_entry.id   AF-A0A933DLD8-F1
#
_cell.length_a   1.000
_cell.length_b   1.000
_cell.length_c   1.000
_cell.angle_alpha   90.00
_cell.angle_beta   90.00
_cell.angle_gamma   90.00
#
_symmetry.space_group_name_H-M   'P 1'
#
loop_
_entity.id
_entity.type
_entity.pdbx_description
1 polymer ?
#
loop_
_entity_poly.entity_id
_entity_poly.type
_entity_poly.pdbx_seq_one_letter_code
_entity_poly.pdbx_strand_id
1 'polypeptide(L)'
;PQLIVVDGGKPQLNTVYPILKTAWKSKIVALAKREEELFVPGRAKSIRLTKRDPALLLLRKIRDAVHDQAIRYYRLLHRKNYTEK
;
A
#
# COMPACT_ATOMS: atom_id res chain seq x y z
N PRO A 1 11.87 -8.34 -5.27
CA PRO A 1 11.33 -8.28 -3.89
C PRO A 1 10.57 -9.58 -3.59
N GLN A 2 10.41 -9.96 -2.32
CA GLN A 2 9.65 -11.16 -1.95
C GLN A 2 8.16 -10.87 -1.67
N LEU A 3 7.86 -9.63 -1.27
CA LEU A 3 6.53 -9.14 -0.95
C LEU A 3 6.35 -7.74 -1.56
N ILE A 4 5.18 -7.51 -2.14
CA ILE A 4 4.70 -6.20 -2.57
C ILE A 4 3.48 -5.87 -1.71
N VAL A 5 3.49 -4.69 -1.10
CA VAL A 5 2.39 -4.17 -0.27
C VAL A 5 1.77 -2.98 -0.99
N VAL A 6 0.47 -3.05 -1.24
CA VAL A 6 -0.32 -1.99 -1.84
C VAL A 6 -0.93 -1.14 -0.71
N ASP A 7 -0.73 0.18 -0.77
CA ASP A 7 -1.40 1.13 0.13
C ASP A 7 -2.86 1.30 -0.31
N GLY A 8 -3.77 0.53 0.29
CA GLY A 8 -5.17 0.49 -0.13
C GLY A 8 -5.92 -0.72 0.41
N GLY A 9 -7.23 -0.77 0.16
CA GLY A 9 -8.08 -1.90 0.51
C GLY A 9 -8.26 -2.90 -0.63
N LYS A 10 -9.26 -3.77 -0.48
CA LYS A 10 -9.62 -4.79 -1.48
C LYS A 10 -9.86 -4.25 -2.90
N PRO A 11 -10.57 -3.12 -3.10
CA PRO A 11 -10.77 -2.59 -4.45
C PRO A 11 -9.45 -2.26 -5.14
N GLN A 12 -8.55 -1.55 -4.45
CA GLN A 12 -7.24 -1.18 -4.97
C GLN A 12 -6.40 -2.41 -5.29
N LEU A 13 -6.38 -3.41 -4.40
CA LEU A 13 -5.68 -4.68 -4.63
C LEU A 13 -6.18 -5.35 -5.91
N ASN A 14 -7.50 -5.47 -6.06
CA ASN A 14 -8.09 -6.14 -7.22
C ASN A 14 -7.76 -5.43 -8.54
N THR A 15 -7.68 -4.09 -8.52
CA THR A 15 -7.31 -3.31 -9.70
C THR A 15 -5.87 -3.56 -10.14
N VAL A 16 -4.92 -3.57 -9.19
CA VAL A 16 -3.49 -3.67 -9.52
C VAL A 16 -2.99 -5.10 -9.63
N TYR A 17 -3.67 -6.07 -8.99
CA TYR A 17 -3.22 -7.45 -8.91
C TYR A 17 -2.97 -8.12 -10.28
N PRO A 18 -3.84 -7.97 -11.30
CA PRO A 18 -3.61 -8.57 -12.62
C PRO A 18 -2.33 -8.07 -13.29
N ILE A 19 -1.93 -6.83 -13.03
CA ILE A 19 -0.74 -6.19 -13.60
C ILE A 19 0.50 -6.59 -12.80
N LEU A 20 0.42 -6.54 -11.47
CA LEU A 20 1.56 -6.84 -10.62
C LEU A 20 1.94 -8.33 -10.65
N LYS A 21 0.96 -9.24 -10.77
CA LYS A 21 1.21 -10.68 -10.82
C LYS A 21 1.92 -11.13 -12.10
N THR A 22 1.78 -10.37 -13.19
CA THR A 22 2.45 -10.68 -14.47
C THR A 22 3.84 -10.08 -14.51
N ALA A 23 4.03 -8.90 -13.91
CA ALA A 23 5.32 -8.22 -13.85
C ALA A 23 6.27 -8.82 -12.79
N TRP A 24 5.75 -9.40 -11.70
CA TRP A 24 6.56 -9.87 -10.58
C TRP A 24 6.09 -11.24 -10.06
N LYS A 25 7.05 -12.10 -9.68
CA LYS A 25 6.79 -13.36 -8.96
C LYS A 25 6.60 -13.18 -7.44
N SER A 26 6.41 -11.95 -6.97
CA SER A 26 6.30 -11.60 -5.56
C SER A 26 4.95 -12.00 -4.97
N LYS A 27 4.88 -12.21 -3.65
CA LYS A 27 3.58 -12.18 -2.94
C LYS A 27 3.04 -10.75 -2.99
N ILE A 28 1.75 -10.57 -3.24
CA ILE A 28 1.12 -9.25 -3.33
C ILE A 28 0.00 -9.19 -2.29
N VAL A 29 0.02 -8.18 -1.44
CA VAL A 29 -1.01 -7.94 -0.41
C VAL A 29 -1.36 -6.46 -0.38
N ALA A 30 -2.48 -6.14 0.24
CA ALA A 30 -2.89 -4.75 0.50
C ALA A 30 -3.14 -4.54 1.99
N LEU A 31 -2.80 -3.34 2.48
CA LEU A 31 -3.07 -2.93 3.86
C LEU A 31 -4.03 -1.73 3.85
N ALA A 32 -5.26 -1.94 4.32
CA ALA A 32 -6.23 -0.85 4.42
C ALA A 32 -5.83 0.13 5.53
N LYS A 33 -5.83 1.43 5.21
CA LYS A 33 -5.31 2.47 6.10
C LYS A 33 -6.15 2.68 7.36
N ARG A 34 -7.48 2.64 7.24
CA ARG A 34 -8.40 2.96 8.33
C ARG A 34 -8.62 1.79 9.28
N GLU A 35 -8.84 0.61 8.73
CA GLU A 35 -9.21 -0.60 9.48
C GLU A 35 -8.00 -1.45 9.86
N GLU A 36 -6.82 -1.14 9.33
CA GLU A 36 -5.56 -1.88 9.54
C GLU A 36 -5.68 -3.36 9.16
N GLU A 37 -6.49 -3.63 8.14
CA GLU A 37 -6.80 -4.96 7.64
C GLU A 37 -5.89 -5.35 6.47
N LEU A 38 -5.42 -6.60 6.50
CA LEU A 38 -4.67 -7.19 5.40
C LEU A 38 -5.60 -7.86 4.40
N PHE A 39 -5.45 -7.52 3.12
CA PHE A 39 -6.14 -8.18 2.03
C PHE A 39 -5.17 -9.02 1.23
N VAL A 40 -5.55 -10.28 1.01
CA VAL A 40 -4.76 -11.27 0.28
C VAL A 40 -5.54 -11.69 -0.98
N PRO A 41 -4.91 -11.69 -2.16
CA PRO A 41 -5.55 -12.15 -3.40
C PRO A 41 -6.15 -13.55 -3.24
N GLY A 42 -7.33 -13.76 -3.82
CA GLY A 42 -8.05 -15.04 -3.71
C GLY A 42 -8.74 -15.30 -2.37
N ARG A 43 -8.57 -14.42 -1.37
CA ARG A 43 -9.28 -14.53 -0.08
C ARG A 43 -10.45 -13.55 -0.02
N ALA A 44 -11.63 -14.06 0.34
CA ALA A 44 -12.84 -13.24 0.43
C ALA A 44 -12.79 -12.26 1.62
N LYS A 45 -12.37 -12.75 2.79
CA LYS A 45 -12.27 -12.00 4.05
C LYS A 45 -10.85 -11.48 4.25
N SER A 46 -10.74 -10.27 4.81
CA SER A 46 -9.47 -9.72 5.28
C SER A 46 -8.92 -10.47 6.49
N ILE A 47 -7.63 -10.27 6.75
CA ILE A 47 -6.95 -10.72 7.96
C ILE A 47 -6.83 -9.51 8.88
N ARG A 48 -7.41 -9.62 10.08
CA ARG A 48 -7.20 -8.65 11.15
C ARG A 48 -6.05 -9.13 12.03
N LEU A 49 -5.02 -8.32 12.12
CA LEU A 49 -3.94 -8.52 13.09
C LEU A 49 -4.26 -7.73 14.35
N THR A 50 -3.75 -8.18 15.49
CA THR A 50 -3.89 -7.41 16.73
C THR A 50 -3.08 -6.12 16.64
N LYS A 51 -3.49 -5.05 17.32
CA LYS A 51 -2.81 -3.74 17.24
C LYS A 51 -1.34 -3.79 17.67
N ARG A 52 -0.97 -4.75 18.52
CA ARG A 52 0.40 -4.96 19.02
C ARG A 52 1.17 -6.02 18.23
N ASP A 53 0.56 -6.60 17.20
CA ASP A 53 1.20 -7.59 16.36
C ASP A 53 2.43 -6.98 15.66
N PRO A 54 3.64 -7.53 15.84
CA PRO A 54 4.84 -7.00 15.22
C PRO A 54 4.75 -6.90 13.70
N ALA A 55 4.05 -7.83 13.03
CA ALA A 55 3.87 -7.79 11.59
C ALA A 55 3.02 -6.58 11.16
N LEU A 56 1.95 -6.28 11.91
CA LEU A 56 1.14 -5.11 11.63
C LEU A 56 1.92 -3.81 11.84
N LEU A 57 2.67 -3.71 12.94
CA LEU A 57 3.50 -2.54 13.23
C LEU A 57 4.53 -2.29 12.14
N LEU A 58 5.18 -3.34 11.64
CA LEU A 58 6.13 -3.25 10.52
C LEU A 58 5.43 -2.77 9.24
N LEU A 59 4.31 -3.39 8.87
CA LEU A 59 3.59 -3.04 7.65
C LEU A 59 3.07 -1.60 7.69
N ARG A 60 2.61 -1.11 8.85
CA ARG A 60 2.25 0.29 9.06
C ARG A 60 3.44 1.22 8.83
N LYS A 61 4.58 0.92 9.45
CA LYS A 61 5.79 1.74 9.30
C LYS A 61 6.25 1.85 7.83
N ILE A 62 6.19 0.73 7.10
CA ILE A 62 6.51 0.71 5.66
C ILE A 62 5.50 1.56 4.87
N ARG A 63 4.19 1.36 5.10
CA ARG A 63 3.13 2.12 4.43
C ARG A 63 3.29 3.61 4.68
N ASP A 64 3.49 4.00 5.93
CA ASP A 64 3.57 5.41 6.32
C ASP A 64 4.80 6.07 5.66
N ALA A 65 5.96 5.40 5.61
CA ALA A 65 7.13 5.91 4.90
C ALA A 65 6.90 6.08 3.38
N VAL A 66 6.23 5.12 2.74
CA VAL A 66 5.89 5.19 1.31
C VAL A 66 4.87 6.30 1.04
N HIS A 67 3.84 6.41 1.89
CA HIS A 67 2.81 7.43 1.80
C HIS A 67 3.38 8.83 1.98
N ASP A 68 4.24 9.03 2.98
CA ASP A 68 4.92 10.29 3.24
C ASP A 68 5.82 10.67 2.06
N GLN A 69 6.52 9.70 1.47
CA GLN A 69 7.31 9.93 0.27
C GLN A 69 6.45 10.34 -0.93
N ALA A 70 5.32 9.67 -1.15
CA ALA A 70 4.39 9.98 -2.24
C ALA A 70 3.79 11.38 -2.08
N ILE A 71 3.33 11.76 -0.89
CA ILE A 71 2.82 13.11 -0.60
C ILE A 71 3.91 14.15 -0.84
N ARG A 72 5.12 13.91 -0.34
CA ARG A 72 6.22 14.87 -0.48
C ARG A 72 6.58 15.08 -1.94
N TYR A 73 6.65 14.00 -2.73
CA TYR A 73 6.86 14.07 -4.16
C TYR A 73 5.75 14.83 -4.89
N TYR A 74 4.48 14.52 -4.59
CA TYR A 74 3.33 15.22 -5.18
C TYR A 74 3.37 16.73 -4.89
N ARG A 75 3.67 17.12 -3.64
CA ARG A 75 3.82 18.53 -3.26
C ARG A 75 4.95 19.22 -4.02
N LEU A 76 6.10 18.56 -4.20
CA LEU A 76 7.22 19.13 -4.96
C LEU A 76 6.84 19.40 -6.43
N LEU A 77 6.15 18.45 -7.07
CA LEU A 77 5.69 18.61 -8.45
C LEU A 77 4.74 19.82 -8.59
N HIS A 78 3.81 19.99 -7.67
CA HIS A 78 2.80 21.05 -7.76
C HIS A 78 3.31 22.41 -7.26
N ARG A 79 4.38 22.44 -6.45
CA ARG A 79 5.02 23.69 -6.03
C ARG A 79 5.78 24.35 -7.18
N LYS A 80 6.40 23.56 -8.07
CA LYS A 80 7.01 24.09 -9.31
C LYS A 80 5.98 24.81 -10.18
N ASN A 81 4.78 24.25 -10.32
CA ASN A 81 3.71 24.84 -11.13
C ASN A 81 3.15 26.18 -10.60
N TYR A 82 3.42 26.53 -9.34
CA TYR A 82 3.04 27.83 -8.76
C TYR A 82 4.13 28.91 -8.89
N THR A 83 5.35 28.54 -9.26
CA THR A 83 6.48 29.48 -9.37
C THR A 83 6.77 29.88 -10.83
N GLU A 84 6.12 29.21 -11.79
CA GLU A 84 6.19 29.48 -13.23
C GLU A 84 4.93 30.18 -13.79
N LYS A 85 4.10 30.78 -12.93
CA LYS A 85 2.96 31.62 -13.30
C LYS A 85 3.17 33.06 -12.87
#